data_AF-A0A0K1S8C4-F1
#
_entry.id   AF-A0A0K1S8C4-F1
#
_cell.length_a   1.000
_cell.length_b   1.000
_cell.length_c   1.000
_cell.angle_alpha   90.00
_cell.angle_beta   90.00
_cell.angle_gamma   90.00
#
_symmetry.space_group_name_H-M   'P 1'
#
loop_
_entity.id
_entity.type
_entity.pdbx_description
1 polymer ?
#
loop_
_entity_poly.entity_id
_entity_poly.type
_entity_poly.pdbx_seq_one_letter_code
_entity_poly.pdbx_strand_id
1 'polypeptide(L)' 'MSGSYDKTIKLWNVETDWDLWDLDALMGRSCDWVRVYLENNINVSKEDRPLCDGIGTKN' A
#
# COMPACT_ATOMS: atom_id res chain seq x y z
N MET A 1 -9.29 22.72 1.37
CA MET A 1 -10.35 21.71 1.20
C MET A 1 -10.03 20.92 -0.06
N SER A 2 -9.85 19.60 0.04
CA SER A 2 -9.76 18.74 -1.15
C SER A 2 -11.16 18.27 -1.55
N GLY A 3 -11.37 18.05 -2.85
CA GLY A 3 -12.63 17.54 -3.40
C GLY A 3 -12.32 16.50 -4.48
N SER A 4 -13.12 15.44 -4.53
CA SER A 4 -12.94 14.33 -5.48
C SER A 4 -13.75 14.58 -6.75
N TYR A 5 -13.19 14.22 -7.91
CA TYR A 5 -13.87 14.28 -9.20
C TYR A 5 -15.09 13.35 -9.26
N ASP A 6 -15.06 12.24 -8.51
CA ASP A 6 -16.14 11.24 -8.49
C ASP A 6 -17.39 11.69 -7.71
N LYS A 7 -17.42 12.93 -7.18
CA LYS A 7 -18.52 13.52 -6.41
C LYS A 7 -18.92 12.71 -5.17
N THR A 8 -18.04 11.82 -4.69
CA THR A 8 -18.29 11.02 -3.49
C THR A 8 -17.39 11.45 -2.34
N ILE A 9 -17.89 11.27 -1.12
CA ILE A 9 -17.10 11.35 0.10
C ILE A 9 -16.78 9.92 0.51
N LYS A 10 -15.49 9.56 0.53
CA LYS A 10 -15.03 8.26 1.00
C LYS A 10 -14.77 8.34 2.50
N LEU A 11 -15.56 7.61 3.29
CA LEU A 11 -15.39 7.48 4.73
C LEU A 11 -14.80 6.10 5.03
N TRP A 12 -13.55 6.07 5.50
CA TRP A 12 -12.87 4.85 5.90
C TRP A 12 -13.01 4.69 7.42
N ASN A 13 -13.65 3.62 7.88
CA ASN A 13 -13.71 3.31 9.31
C ASN A 13 -12.42 2.58 9.71
N VAL A 14 -11.46 3.33 10.23
CA VAL A 14 -10.15 2.81 10.64
C VAL A 14 -10.19 2.22 12.05
N GLU A 15 -11.25 2.46 12.82
CA GLU A 15 -11.39 2.12 14.24
C GLU A 15 -11.53 0.61 14.53
N THR A 16 -12.04 -0.17 13.57
CA THR A 16 -12.31 -1.59 13.76
C THR A 16 -11.12 -2.50 13.46
N ASP A 17 -10.04 -1.94 12.91
CA ASP A 17 -8.85 -2.67 12.48
C ASP A 17 -7.65 -1.99 13.14
N TRP A 18 -7.31 -2.43 14.34
CA TRP A 18 -6.25 -1.87 15.19
C TRP A 18 -4.89 -1.77 14.48
N ASP A 19 -4.63 -2.65 13.50
CA ASP A 19 -3.45 -2.62 12.63
C ASP A 19 -3.51 -1.55 11.52
N LEU A 20 -4.68 -0.96 11.24
CA LEU A 20 -4.84 0.11 10.25
C LEU A 20 -4.77 1.52 10.85
N TRP A 21 -4.75 1.65 12.18
CA TRP A 21 -4.46 2.93 12.84
C TRP A 21 -3.05 3.43 12.56
N ASP A 22 -2.16 2.50 12.25
CA ASP A 22 -0.83 2.81 11.78
C ASP A 22 -0.78 2.69 10.26
N LEU A 23 -0.61 3.85 9.61
CA LEU A 23 -0.44 3.91 8.16
C LEU A 23 0.78 3.10 7.72
N ASP A 24 1.82 3.00 8.55
CA ASP A 24 3.02 2.22 8.25
C ASP A 24 2.72 0.72 8.27
N ALA A 25 1.85 0.26 9.16
CA ALA A 25 1.41 -1.13 9.20
C ALA A 25 0.51 -1.49 7.99
N LEU A 26 -0.40 -0.59 7.59
CA LEU A 26 -1.19 -0.75 6.36
C LEU A 26 -0.29 -0.81 5.12
N MET A 27 0.70 0.08 5.04
CA MET A 27 1.69 0.10 3.96
C MET A 27 2.53 -1.18 3.95
N GLY A 28 2.98 -1.65 5.12
CA GLY A 28 3.68 -2.93 5.29
C GLY A 28 2.89 -4.10 4.71
N ARG A 29 1.64 -4.28 5.16
CA ARG A 29 0.76 -5.35 4.70
C ARG A 29 0.46 -5.28 3.20
N SER A 30 0.31 -4.06 2.67
CA SER A 30 0.12 -3.84 1.23
C SER A 30 1.38 -4.25 0.46
N CYS A 31 2.55 -3.89 0.98
CA CYS A 31 3.83 -4.23 0.37
C CYS A 31 4.16 -5.72 0.42
N ASP A 32 3.67 -6.49 1.39
CA ASP A 32 3.83 -7.94 1.41
C ASP A 32 3.24 -8.61 0.16
N TRP A 33 2.09 -8.14 -0.31
CA TRP A 33 1.46 -8.62 -1.54
C TRP A 33 2.12 -8.05 -2.79
N VAL A 34 2.36 -6.74 -2.82
CA VAL A 34 2.88 -6.05 -4.00
C VAL A 34 4.31 -6.49 -4.33
N ARG A 35 5.15 -6.77 -3.33
CA ARG A 35 6.55 -7.19 -3.52
C ARG A 35 6.65 -8.47 -4.36
N VAL A 36 5.78 -9.46 -4.10
CA VAL A 36 5.70 -10.70 -4.91
C VAL A 36 5.42 -10.39 -6.37
N TYR A 37 4.50 -9.45 -6.65
CA TYR A 37 4.18 -9.03 -8.01
C TYR A 37 5.35 -8.30 -8.68
N LEU A 38 6.00 -7.38 -7.98
CA LEU A 38 7.15 -6.61 -8.48
C LEU A 38 8.35 -7.51 -8.83
N GLU A 39 8.56 -8.57 -8.07
CA GLU A 39 9.68 -9.50 -8.26
C GLU A 39 9.47 -10.49 -9.41
N ASN A 40 8.23 -10.97 -9.60
CA ASN A 40 7.95 -12.09 -10.49
C ASN A 40 7.36 -11.70 -11.86
N ASN A 41 6.85 -10.47 -12.01
CA ASN A 41 6.23 -10.04 -13.26
C ASN A 41 7.25 -9.43 -14.24
N ILE A 42 7.38 -10.01 -15.43
CA ILE A 42 8.27 -9.54 -16.50
C ILE A 42 7.88 -8.18 -17.08
N ASN A 43 6.61 -7.79 -16.95
CA ASN A 43 6.08 -6.53 -17.47
C ASN A 43 6.30 -5.34 -16.51
N VAL A 44 6.90 -5.58 -15.33
CA VAL A 44 7.22 -4.52 -14.37
C VAL A 44 8.55 -3.87 -14.75
N SER A 45 8.55 -2.54 -14.83
CA SER A 45 9.76 -1.77 -15.12
C SER A 45 10.80 -1.95 -14.02
N LYS A 46 12.09 -1.86 -14.37
CA LYS A 46 13.18 -2.04 -13.39
C LYS A 46 13.12 -0.98 -12.28
N GLU A 47 12.66 0.22 -12.62
CA GLU A 47 12.53 1.38 -11.73
C GLU A 47 11.42 1.19 -10.69
N ASP A 48 10.42 0.34 -10.96
CA ASP A 48 9.30 0.09 -10.06
C ASP A 48 9.56 -1.08 -9.09
N ARG A 49 10.56 -1.92 -9.39
CA ARG A 49 10.93 -3.06 -8.52
C ARG A 49 11.24 -2.66 -7.06
N PRO A 50 11.90 -1.53 -6.75
CA PRO A 50 12.18 -1.13 -5.38
C PRO A 50 11.05 -0.35 -4.69
N LEU A 51 9.83 -0.25 -5.25
CA LEU A 51 8.75 0.56 -4.67
C LEU A 51 8.40 0.23 -3.21
N CYS A 52 8.61 -1.02 -2.80
CA CYS A 52 8.38 -1.47 -1.43
C CYS A 52 9.67 -1.62 -0.60
N ASP A 53 10.83 -1.22 -1.11
CA ASP A 53 12.06 -1.28 -0.31
C ASP A 53 11.97 -0.35 0.90
N GLY A 54 12.29 -0.89 2.09
CA GLY A 54 12.21 -0.15 3.35
C GLY A 54 10.82 -0.09 3.99
N ILE A 55 9.80 -0.72 3.40
CA ILE A 55 8.43 -0.77 3.95
C ILE A 55 8.12 -2.19 4.45
N GLY A 56 7.76 -2.31 5.73
CA GLY A 56 7.47 -3.59 6.39
C GLY A 56 8.73 -4.43 6.68
N THR A 57 8.56 -5.59 7.31
CA THR A 57 9.69 -6.45 7.69
C THR A 57 10.14 -7.32 6.50
N LYS A 58 11.37 -7.10 6.01
CA LYS A 58 12.13 -8.17 5.34
C LYS A 58 12.48 -9.20 6.43
N ASN A 59 11.66 -10.24 6.58
CA ASN A 59 12.08 -11.44 7.30
C ASN A 59 13.01 -12.27 6.40
#